data_AF-A0A1G2ZK86-F1
#
_entry.id   AF-A0A1G2ZK86-F1
#
_cell.length_a   1.000
_cell.length_b   1.000
_cell.length_c   1.000
_cell.angle_alpha   90.00
_cell.angle_beta   90.00
_cell.angle_gamma   90.00
#
_symmetry.space_group_name_H-M   'P 1'
#
loop_
_entity.id
_entity.type
_entity.pdbx_description
1 polymer ?
#
loop_
_entity_poly.entity_id
_entity_poly.type
_entity_poly.pdbx_seq_one_letter_code
_entity_poly.pdbx_strand_id
1 'polypeptide(L)'
;MGSQPYLDYGVPVNKCYSENIIRLLVRDPEFIFVYWEIGEETTNHISLAIKIINLSSGVSELRDVKDSIGSSYFSVMSQTTYEAEIGIRKGGIFMPFAKSNKVTTPRIGTSKAYGSVSLYSHLSIATVIIK
;
A
#
# COMPACT_ATOMS: atom_id res chain seq x y z
N MET A 1 -9.39 43.63 -29.80
CA MET A 1 -9.74 42.30 -29.31
C MET A 1 -8.46 41.47 -29.28
N GLY A 2 -7.88 41.24 -28.11
CA GLY A 2 -6.62 40.49 -27.97
C GLY A 2 -6.89 38.99 -28.05
N SER A 3 -6.09 38.26 -28.84
CA SER A 3 -6.13 36.80 -28.91
C SER A 3 -5.70 36.21 -27.57
N GLN A 4 -6.54 35.36 -26.98
CA GLN A 4 -6.16 34.55 -25.82
C GLN A 4 -5.00 33.62 -26.23
N PRO A 5 -3.98 33.44 -25.37
CA PRO A 5 -2.87 32.55 -25.68
C PRO A 5 -3.37 31.10 -25.79
N TYR A 6 -2.94 30.41 -26.86
CA TYR A 6 -3.17 28.98 -27.04
C TYR A 6 -2.17 28.22 -26.16
N LEU A 7 -2.69 27.47 -25.18
CA LEU A 7 -1.91 26.57 -24.34
C LEU A 7 -2.11 25.15 -24.86
N ASP A 8 -1.03 24.54 -25.34
CA ASP A 8 -1.01 23.13 -25.70
C ASP A 8 -0.78 22.30 -24.42
N TYR A 9 -1.84 21.63 -23.95
CA TYR A 9 -1.79 20.72 -22.80
C TYR A 9 -1.34 19.31 -23.18
N GLY A 10 -0.95 19.08 -24.44
CA GLY A 10 -0.61 17.77 -24.97
C GLY A 10 -1.84 16.89 -25.19
N VAL A 11 -1.57 15.62 -25.52
CA VAL A 11 -2.61 14.61 -25.71
C VAL A 11 -3.30 14.35 -24.36
N PRO A 12 -4.65 14.31 -24.31
CA PRO A 12 -5.35 13.96 -23.08
C PRO A 12 -4.95 12.56 -22.62
N VAL A 13 -4.54 12.44 -21.36
CA VAL A 13 -4.26 11.14 -20.75
C VAL A 13 -5.60 10.41 -20.55
N ASN A 14 -5.63 9.12 -20.88
CA ASN A 14 -6.81 8.30 -20.61
C ASN A 14 -7.14 8.33 -19.11
N LYS A 15 -8.43 8.44 -18.78
CA LYS A 15 -8.89 8.43 -17.39
C LYS A 15 -8.67 7.10 -16.68
N CYS A 16 -8.55 6.02 -17.45
CA CYS A 16 -8.36 4.66 -17.00
C CYS A 16 -7.43 3.91 -17.98
N TYR A 17 -6.75 2.90 -17.46
CA TYR A 17 -5.93 1.94 -18.19
C TYR A 17 -6.72 0.66 -18.55
N SER A 18 -7.97 0.52 -18.07
CA SER A 18 -8.86 -0.63 -18.35
C SER A 18 -8.27 -1.99 -17.94
N GLU A 19 -7.34 -1.99 -16.99
CA GLU A 19 -6.76 -3.20 -16.43
C GLU A 19 -7.46 -3.58 -15.12
N ASN A 20 -7.54 -4.88 -14.82
CA ASN A 20 -8.02 -5.35 -13.52
C ASN A 20 -6.85 -5.35 -12.53
N ILE A 21 -6.71 -4.24 -11.80
CA ILE A 21 -5.60 -4.02 -10.87
C ILE A 21 -6.09 -3.71 -9.47
N ILE A 22 -5.33 -4.20 -8.49
CA ILE A 22 -5.41 -3.79 -7.10
C ILE A 22 -3.99 -3.63 -6.56
N ARG A 23 -3.73 -2.53 -5.84
CA ARG A 23 -2.40 -2.19 -5.32
C ARG A 23 -2.49 -1.78 -3.86
N LEU A 24 -1.53 -2.27 -3.08
CA LEU A 24 -1.38 -1.94 -1.68
C LEU A 24 -0.16 -1.05 -1.47
N LEU A 25 -0.34 -0.01 -0.67
CA LEU A 25 0.71 0.86 -0.19
C LEU A 25 0.59 0.98 1.33
N VAL A 26 1.70 0.84 2.04
CA VAL A 26 1.72 1.09 3.48
C VAL A 26 1.64 2.60 3.72
N ARG A 27 0.67 3.04 4.51
CA ARG A 27 0.59 4.43 4.96
C ARG A 27 1.39 4.61 6.25
N ASP A 28 1.10 3.77 7.23
CA ASP A 28 1.70 3.78 8.57
C ASP A 28 1.59 2.36 9.19
N PRO A 29 2.08 2.11 10.43
CA PRO A 29 2.01 0.78 11.03
C PRO A 29 0.59 0.19 11.17
N GLU A 30 -0.45 1.02 11.15
CA GLU A 30 -1.83 0.63 11.45
C GLU A 30 -2.78 0.81 10.26
N PHE A 31 -2.31 1.42 9.16
CA PHE A 31 -3.12 1.63 7.96
C PHE A 31 -2.40 1.25 6.67
N ILE A 32 -3.14 0.55 5.80
CA ILE A 32 -2.78 0.33 4.40
C ILE A 32 -3.73 1.13 3.51
N PHE A 33 -3.16 1.78 2.52
CA PHE A 33 -3.87 2.37 1.40
C PHE A 33 -4.07 1.32 0.31
N VAL A 34 -5.29 1.23 -0.18
CA VAL A 34 -5.71 0.29 -1.23
C VAL A 34 -6.22 1.11 -2.40
N TYR A 35 -5.62 0.90 -3.57
CA TYR A 35 -6.10 1.43 -4.85
C TYR A 35 -6.59 0.27 -5.71
N TRP A 36 -7.69 0.48 -6.42
CA TRP A 36 -8.17 -0.47 -7.42
C TRP A 36 -8.70 0.24 -8.65
N GLU A 37 -8.61 -0.48 -9.76
CA GLU A 37 -9.20 -0.12 -11.02
C GLU A 37 -9.64 -1.42 -11.71
N ILE A 38 -10.87 -1.43 -12.19
CA ILE A 38 -11.51 -2.57 -12.83
C ILE A 38 -12.03 -2.10 -14.18
N GLY A 39 -11.66 -2.83 -15.25
CA GLY A 39 -12.11 -2.53 -16.60
C GLY A 39 -13.62 -2.62 -16.73
N GLU A 40 -14.21 -1.74 -17.55
CA GLU A 40 -15.68 -1.59 -17.69
C GLU A 40 -16.39 -2.90 -18.04
N GLU A 41 -15.75 -3.75 -18.86
CA GLU A 41 -16.22 -5.09 -19.26
C GLU A 41 -16.52 -6.02 -18.07
N THR A 42 -15.83 -5.82 -16.93
CA THR A 42 -15.97 -6.66 -15.72
C THR A 42 -17.04 -6.12 -14.77
N THR A 43 -17.48 -4.87 -14.92
CA THR A 43 -18.25 -4.14 -13.90
C THR A 43 -19.76 -4.05 -14.12
N ASN A 44 -20.27 -4.40 -15.30
CA ASN A 44 -21.71 -4.30 -15.56
C ASN A 44 -22.52 -5.24 -14.66
N HIS A 45 -23.18 -4.66 -13.65
CA HIS A 45 -24.16 -5.28 -12.74
C HIS A 45 -23.62 -6.20 -11.64
N ILE A 46 -22.39 -5.98 -11.20
CA ILE A 46 -21.75 -6.90 -10.25
C ILE A 46 -21.36 -6.22 -8.94
N SER A 47 -21.74 -6.82 -7.81
CA SER A 47 -21.28 -6.39 -6.49
C SER A 47 -19.80 -6.70 -6.33
N LEU A 48 -18.97 -5.66 -6.42
CA LEU A 48 -17.53 -5.76 -6.17
C LEU A 48 -17.24 -5.80 -4.67
N ALA A 49 -16.22 -6.57 -4.31
CA ALA A 49 -15.71 -6.61 -2.97
C ALA A 49 -14.18 -6.73 -2.96
N ILE A 50 -13.57 -6.17 -1.94
CA ILE A 50 -12.15 -6.29 -1.64
C ILE A 50 -12.00 -7.19 -0.42
N LYS A 51 -11.11 -8.19 -0.53
CA LYS A 51 -10.71 -9.05 0.57
C LYS A 51 -9.28 -8.72 0.98
N ILE A 52 -9.08 -8.17 2.16
CA ILE A 52 -7.75 -7.95 2.75
C ILE A 52 -7.39 -9.17 3.60
N ILE A 53 -6.25 -9.79 3.31
CA ILE A 53 -5.79 -11.04 3.94
C ILE A 53 -4.55 -10.75 4.76
N ASN A 54 -4.61 -11.03 6.05
CA ASN A 54 -3.43 -11.13 6.90
C ASN A 54 -2.73 -12.47 6.59
N LEU A 55 -1.55 -12.42 5.97
CA LEU A 55 -0.83 -13.63 5.56
C LEU A 55 -0.21 -14.40 6.74
N SER A 56 -0.05 -13.77 7.90
CA SER A 56 0.49 -14.42 9.09
C SER A 56 -0.57 -15.26 9.81
N SER A 57 -1.81 -14.78 9.88
CA SER A 57 -2.91 -15.47 10.57
C SER A 57 -3.88 -16.20 9.63
N GLY A 58 -3.88 -15.88 8.34
CA GLY A 58 -4.88 -16.32 7.38
C GLY A 58 -6.25 -15.64 7.53
N VAL A 59 -6.43 -14.77 8.53
CA VAL A 59 -7.67 -14.02 8.76
C VAL A 59 -7.84 -12.98 7.65
N SER A 60 -9.08 -12.81 7.19
CA SER A 60 -9.40 -11.80 6.18
C SER A 60 -10.61 -10.95 6.53
N GLU A 61 -10.58 -9.70 6.09
CA GLU A 61 -11.70 -8.77 6.10
C GLU A 61 -12.23 -8.64 4.67
N LEU A 62 -13.54 -8.72 4.50
CA LEU A 62 -14.22 -8.48 3.23
C LEU A 62 -15.01 -7.17 3.30
N ARG A 63 -14.83 -6.30 2.30
CA ARG A 63 -15.53 -5.02 2.19
C ARG A 63 -16.11 -4.83 0.80
N ASP A 64 -17.40 -4.59 0.72
CA ASP A 64 -18.08 -4.31 -0.55
C ASP A 64 -17.70 -2.88 -1.02
N VAL A 65 -17.45 -2.73 -2.32
CA VAL A 65 -17.10 -1.44 -2.97
C VAL A 65 -18.04 -1.18 -4.14
N LYS A 66 -18.42 0.08 -4.34
CA LYS A 66 -19.41 0.47 -5.36
C LYS A 66 -18.79 0.84 -6.70
N ASP A 67 -17.62 1.47 -6.65
CA ASP A 67 -16.97 2.05 -7.82
C ASP A 67 -15.97 1.07 -8.43
N SER A 68 -15.93 1.03 -9.76
CA SER A 68 -14.94 0.25 -10.53
C SER A 68 -13.52 0.77 -10.34
N ILE A 69 -13.38 2.06 -10.05
CA ILE A 69 -12.12 2.74 -9.77
C ILE A 69 -12.26 3.43 -8.43
N GLY A 70 -11.30 3.22 -7.54
CA GLY A 70 -11.37 3.86 -6.24
C GLY A 70 -10.15 3.62 -5.38
N SER A 71 -10.22 4.22 -4.20
CA SER A 71 -9.24 3.98 -3.15
C SER A 71 -9.88 4.04 -1.78
N SER A 72 -9.27 3.34 -0.82
CA SER A 72 -9.73 3.31 0.56
C SER A 72 -8.57 2.98 1.50
N TYR A 73 -8.75 3.34 2.77
CA TYR A 73 -7.87 2.90 3.85
C TYR A 73 -8.47 1.70 4.58
N PHE A 74 -7.61 0.80 5.03
CA PHE A 74 -7.95 -0.34 5.87
C PHE A 74 -7.10 -0.31 7.13
N SER A 75 -7.75 -0.49 8.28
CA SER A 75 -7.08 -0.63 9.56
C SER A 75 -6.44 -2.02 9.61
N VAL A 76 -5.20 -2.09 10.05
CA VAL A 76 -4.40 -3.31 10.05
C VAL A 76 -3.49 -3.38 11.28
N MET A 77 -2.88 -4.54 11.49
CA MET A 77 -1.91 -4.75 12.53
C MET A 77 -0.51 -4.37 12.03
N SER A 78 0.30 -3.82 12.93
CA SER A 78 1.73 -3.57 12.67
C SER A 78 2.53 -4.88 12.52
N GLN A 79 3.70 -4.81 11.89
CA GLN A 79 4.61 -5.96 11.65
C GLN A 79 3.93 -7.16 10.98
N THR A 80 2.96 -6.91 10.11
CA THR A 80 2.13 -7.94 9.52
C THR A 80 2.13 -7.80 8.01
N THR A 81 2.23 -8.93 7.31
CA THR A 81 2.20 -8.96 5.86
C THR A 81 0.78 -9.16 5.36
N TYR A 82 0.38 -8.32 4.42
CA TYR A 82 -0.95 -8.30 3.81
C TYR A 82 -0.88 -8.53 2.30
N GLU A 83 -1.93 -9.16 1.79
CA GLU A 83 -2.27 -9.23 0.37
C GLU A 83 -3.76 -8.90 0.24
N ALA A 84 -4.16 -8.34 -0.89
CA ALA A 84 -5.55 -8.04 -1.20
C ALA A 84 -5.99 -8.74 -2.47
N GLU A 85 -7.25 -9.14 -2.48
CA GLU A 85 -7.93 -9.63 -3.66
C GLU A 85 -9.14 -8.73 -3.94
N ILE A 86 -9.39 -8.41 -5.20
CA ILE A 86 -10.65 -7.79 -5.63
C ILE A 86 -11.41 -8.79 -6.49
N GLY A 87 -12.72 -8.84 -6.27
CA GLY A 87 -13.54 -9.90 -6.79
C GLY A 87 -15.01 -9.57 -6.79
N ILE A 88 -15.77 -10.53 -7.31
CA ILE A 88 -17.22 -10.51 -7.38
C ILE A 88 -17.77 -11.20 -6.15
N ARG A 89 -18.77 -10.59 -5.51
CA ARG A 89 -19.55 -11.23 -4.45
C ARG A 89 -20.94 -11.57 -4.97
N LYS A 90 -21.25 -12.87 -5.08
CA LYS A 90 -22.57 -13.35 -5.54
C LYS A 90 -23.03 -14.53 -4.70
N GLY A 91 -24.25 -14.45 -4.16
CA GLY A 91 -24.82 -15.56 -3.37
C GLY A 91 -23.99 -15.93 -2.13
N GLY A 92 -23.32 -14.95 -1.52
CA GLY A 92 -22.43 -15.18 -0.36
C GLY A 92 -21.04 -15.70 -0.73
N ILE A 93 -20.79 -16.05 -1.99
CA ILE A 93 -19.49 -16.53 -2.47
C ILE A 93 -18.69 -15.36 -3.02
N PHE A 94 -17.40 -15.31 -2.67
CA PHE A 94 -16.44 -14.34 -3.19
C PHE A 94 -15.55 -15.02 -4.25
N MET A 95 -15.50 -14.44 -5.44
CA MET A 95 -14.72 -14.92 -6.59
C MET A 95 -13.70 -13.85 -6.98
N PRO A 96 -12.41 -13.99 -6.59
CA PRO A 96 -11.37 -13.03 -6.90
C PRO A 96 -10.99 -13.11 -8.39
N PHE A 97 -10.70 -11.97 -9.00
CA PHE A 97 -10.18 -11.91 -10.37
C PHE A 97 -8.90 -11.05 -10.50
N ALA A 98 -8.52 -10.30 -9.47
CA ALA A 98 -7.20 -9.67 -9.39
C ALA A 98 -6.63 -9.74 -7.96
N LYS A 99 -5.29 -9.79 -7.86
CA LYS A 99 -4.54 -9.84 -6.61
C LYS A 99 -3.51 -8.72 -6.56
N SER A 100 -3.22 -8.25 -5.36
CA SER A 100 -2.27 -7.16 -5.15
C SER A 100 -0.83 -7.65 -5.00
N ASN A 101 0.09 -6.69 -4.95
CA ASN A 101 1.39 -6.90 -4.31
C ASN A 101 1.21 -7.21 -2.81
N LYS A 102 2.22 -7.84 -2.23
CA LYS A 102 2.33 -8.03 -0.78
C LYS A 102 2.97 -6.79 -0.15
N VAL A 103 2.48 -6.39 1.01
CA VAL A 103 3.06 -5.32 1.81
C VAL A 103 3.21 -5.77 3.25
N THR A 104 4.29 -5.36 3.91
CA THR A 104 4.52 -5.62 5.33
C THR A 104 4.47 -4.29 6.07
N THR A 105 3.56 -4.17 7.03
CA THR A 105 3.49 -2.98 7.86
C THR A 105 4.72 -2.88 8.77
N PRO A 106 5.27 -1.69 9.00
CA PRO A 106 6.37 -1.49 9.93
C PRO A 106 5.93 -1.77 11.37
N ARG A 107 6.91 -1.81 12.27
CA ARG A 107 6.68 -1.86 13.71
C ARG A 107 6.17 -0.52 14.25
N ILE A 108 5.31 -0.57 15.27
CA ILE A 108 4.99 0.60 16.11
C ILE A 108 6.20 0.97 16.98
N GLY A 109 6.58 2.24 16.91
CA GLY A 109 7.66 2.84 17.69
C GLY A 109 8.94 3.10 16.89
N THR A 110 9.87 3.83 17.49
CA THR A 110 11.14 4.19 16.87
C THR A 110 12.07 2.99 16.72
N SER A 111 12.95 3.02 15.72
CA SER A 111 14.05 2.05 15.63
C SER A 111 14.96 2.16 16.85
N LYS A 112 15.58 1.04 17.26
CA LYS A 112 16.65 1.04 18.28
C LYS A 112 17.96 1.55 17.68
N ALA A 113 17.98 2.73 17.05
CA ALA A 113 19.23 3.39 16.70
C ALA A 113 19.72 4.20 17.91
N TYR A 114 20.36 3.52 18.87
CA TYR A 114 21.09 4.21 19.92
C TYR A 114 22.41 4.71 19.31
N GLY A 115 22.51 6.01 19.07
CA GLY A 115 23.76 6.67 18.77
C GLY A 115 24.62 6.75 20.02
N SER A 116 25.58 5.83 20.19
CA SER A 116 26.79 6.09 20.96
C SER A 116 27.84 6.66 20.01
N VAL A 117 27.67 7.93 19.65
CA VAL A 117 28.82 8.72 19.17
C VAL A 117 29.67 9.01 20.39
N SER A 118 30.70 8.19 20.61
CA SER A 118 31.73 8.45 21.60
C SER A 118 32.53 9.68 21.16
N LEU A 119 32.22 10.83 21.76
CA LEU A 119 33.05 12.03 21.64
C LEU A 119 34.30 11.84 22.51
N TYR A 120 35.45 11.80 21.85
CA TYR A 120 36.75 11.84 22.50
C TYR A 120 36.89 13.07 23.43
N SER A 121 37.18 12.80 24.70
CA SER A 121 38.00 13.63 25.61
C SER A 121 38.39 12.69 26.77
N HIS A 122 39.63 12.45 27.17
CA HIS A 122 40.81 13.30 27.28
C HIS A 122 42.07 12.40 27.35
N LEU A 123 43.21 12.91 26.91
CA LEU A 123 44.56 12.33 27.04
C LEU A 123 44.91 11.82 28.44
N SER A 124 45.53 10.64 28.54
CA SER A 124 46.74 10.44 29.36
C SER A 124 47.54 9.20 28.92
N ILE A 125 48.85 9.28 29.04
CA ILE A 125 49.93 8.52 28.38
C ILE A 125 50.38 7.29 29.22
N ALA A 126 51.07 6.35 28.54
CA ALA A 126 52.02 5.32 29.04
C ALA A 126 51.39 3.91 29.27
N THR A 127 51.92 2.77 28.84
CA THR A 127 53.30 2.32 28.58
C THR A 127 53.29 1.08 27.66
N VAL A 128 54.31 0.96 26.80
CA VAL A 128 54.65 -0.23 26.00
C VAL A 128 55.36 -1.27 26.87
N ILE A 129 54.95 -2.54 26.82
CA ILE A 129 55.82 -3.68 27.17
C ILE A 129 55.65 -4.75 26.07
N ILE A 130 56.71 -4.94 25.29
CA ILE A 130 56.91 -6.10 24.41
C ILE A 130 57.60 -7.19 25.26
N LYS A 131 57.24 -8.45 25.04
CA LYS A 131 58.01 -9.61 25.49
C LYS A 131 58.46 -10.40 24.28
#